data_AF-A0A836RSW0-F1
#
_entry.id   AF-A0A836RSW0-F1
#
_cell.length_a   1.000
_cell.length_b   1.000
_cell.length_c   1.000
_cell.angle_alpha   90.00
_cell.angle_beta   90.00
_cell.angle_gamma   90.00
#
_symmetry.space_group_name_H-M   'P 1'
#
loop_
_entity.id
_entity.type
_entity.pdbx_description
1 polymer ?
#
loop_
_entity_poly.entity_id
_entity_poly.type
_entity_poly.pdbx_seq_one_letter_code
_entity_poly.pdbx_strand_id
1 'polypeptide(L)'
;MKKTLYFSIIFTLIFGIHIVRAEQDWIHQSIDLAINAHFAEAESLLTARMAQGDSSVELYFYYASVLNSKMTHNENFNDGAHFLSLLQRVIRKSDRQMQATDTVLSKRRQAELLFYRGSAYGYLAYYAGQTGKWYEAMRDGFKAIDDLRQSVETDSTLYDAYLGIGVYYYWKSTKLKFIRWLPFFPDRREEGIAFIEKSIENDTFGKYMAMHQLVYILLDYGDFDAALKYARRLAVAYPQSPFMWWAYAHTFYKRHEYKQAIHAYNKLLGIIEEKNPVSLMHWLH
;
A
#
# COMPACT_ATOMS: atom_id res chain seq x y z
N MET A 1 -13.71 52.26 5.40
CA MET A 1 -13.04 51.59 4.26
C MET A 1 -12.14 50.39 4.65
N LYS A 2 -12.39 49.65 5.75
CA LYS A 2 -11.54 48.51 6.19
C LYS A 2 -12.25 47.15 6.38
N LYS A 3 -13.58 47.06 6.18
CA LYS A 3 -14.33 45.81 6.42
C LYS A 3 -14.53 44.93 5.17
N THR A 4 -14.28 45.42 3.97
CA THR A 4 -14.51 44.67 2.71
C THR A 4 -13.32 43.80 2.27
N LEU A 5 -12.12 44.02 2.81
CA LEU A 5 -10.91 43.29 2.40
C LEU A 5 -10.78 41.90 3.06
N TYR A 6 -11.35 41.71 4.25
CA TYR A 6 -11.27 40.43 5.00
C TYR A 6 -12.14 39.32 4.40
N PHE A 7 -13.24 39.66 3.72
CA PHE A 7 -14.17 38.67 3.17
C PHE A 7 -13.60 37.97 1.93
N SER A 8 -12.82 38.66 1.09
CA SER A 8 -12.15 38.06 -0.08
C SER A 8 -11.00 37.11 0.28
N ILE A 9 -10.25 37.38 1.36
CA ILE A 9 -9.12 36.53 1.80
C ILE A 9 -9.65 35.22 2.42
N ILE A 10 -10.72 35.28 3.21
CA ILE A 10 -11.35 34.09 3.80
C ILE A 10 -12.02 33.23 2.72
N PHE A 11 -12.68 33.84 1.73
CA PHE A 11 -13.33 33.11 0.63
C PHE A 11 -12.31 32.40 -0.29
N THR A 12 -11.15 33.02 -0.56
CA THR A 12 -10.08 32.39 -1.35
C THR A 12 -9.35 31.28 -0.60
N LEU A 13 -9.17 31.38 0.72
CA LEU A 13 -8.63 30.31 1.55
C LEU A 13 -9.58 29.10 1.62
N ILE A 14 -10.89 29.33 1.79
CA ILE A 14 -11.89 28.25 1.82
C ILE A 14 -11.97 27.56 0.45
N PHE A 15 -11.95 28.31 -0.66
CA PHE A 15 -11.96 27.74 -2.00
C PHE A 15 -10.65 27.00 -2.33
N GLY A 16 -9.50 27.52 -1.88
CA GLY A 16 -8.20 26.85 -2.00
C GLY A 16 -8.12 25.56 -1.19
N ILE A 17 -8.69 25.51 0.02
CA ILE A 17 -8.79 24.29 0.84
C ILE A 17 -9.74 23.28 0.22
N HIS A 18 -10.86 23.72 -0.39
CA HIS A 18 -11.78 22.83 -1.10
C HIS A 18 -11.19 22.28 -2.41
N ILE A 19 -10.43 23.06 -3.16
CA ILE A 19 -9.73 22.59 -4.37
C ILE A 19 -8.64 21.58 -4.01
N VAL A 20 -7.81 21.85 -2.99
CA VAL A 20 -6.77 20.91 -2.53
C VAL A 20 -7.38 19.61 -1.96
N ARG A 21 -8.53 19.68 -1.27
CA ARG A 21 -9.27 18.48 -0.83
C ARG A 21 -9.88 17.70 -1.99
N ALA A 22 -10.49 18.38 -2.96
CA ALA A 22 -11.08 17.74 -4.15
C ALA A 22 -10.03 17.08 -5.07
N GLU A 23 -8.78 17.55 -5.05
CA GLU A 23 -7.69 17.02 -5.87
C GLU A 23 -7.14 15.67 -5.36
N GLN A 24 -7.37 15.31 -4.09
CA GLN A 24 -6.93 14.05 -3.47
C GLN A 24 -8.07 13.08 -3.10
N ASP A 25 -9.34 13.48 -3.26
CA ASP A 25 -10.51 12.63 -2.97
C ASP A 25 -10.50 11.31 -3.76
N TRP A 26 -10.07 11.35 -5.02
CA TRP A 26 -10.02 10.17 -5.89
C TRP A 26 -8.97 9.15 -5.42
N ILE A 27 -7.91 9.59 -4.76
CA ILE A 27 -6.88 8.69 -4.20
C ILE A 27 -7.52 7.86 -3.09
N HIS A 28 -8.13 8.53 -2.12
CA HIS A 28 -8.86 7.87 -1.02
C HIS A 28 -9.94 6.94 -1.58
N GLN A 29 -10.74 7.40 -2.54
CA GLN A 29 -11.78 6.58 -3.15
C GLN A 29 -11.20 5.34 -3.86
N SER A 30 -10.10 5.47 -4.60
CA SER A 30 -9.47 4.33 -5.28
C SER A 30 -8.94 3.28 -4.30
N ILE A 31 -8.37 3.72 -3.16
CA ILE A 31 -7.89 2.85 -2.09
C ILE A 31 -9.06 2.16 -1.41
N ASP A 32 -10.12 2.89 -1.07
CA ASP A 32 -11.31 2.33 -0.40
C ASP A 32 -12.02 1.30 -1.29
N LEU A 33 -12.14 1.57 -2.60
CA LEU A 33 -12.67 0.62 -3.55
C LEU A 33 -11.80 -0.65 -3.61
N ALA A 34 -10.48 -0.51 -3.68
CA ALA A 34 -9.56 -1.65 -3.67
C ALA A 34 -9.65 -2.48 -2.38
N ILE A 35 -9.68 -1.83 -1.21
CA ILE A 35 -9.84 -2.50 0.10
C ILE A 35 -11.14 -3.31 0.14
N ASN A 36 -12.22 -2.81 -0.46
CA ASN A 36 -13.50 -3.51 -0.49
C ASN A 36 -13.67 -4.44 -1.71
N ALA A 37 -12.58 -4.70 -2.45
CA ALA A 37 -12.56 -5.53 -3.65
C ALA A 37 -13.47 -5.05 -4.80
N HIS A 38 -13.81 -3.76 -4.85
CA HIS A 38 -14.51 -3.11 -5.96
C HIS A 38 -13.54 -2.72 -7.08
N PHE A 39 -12.80 -3.70 -7.61
CA PHE A 39 -11.69 -3.42 -8.53
C PHE A 39 -12.16 -2.78 -9.84
N ALA A 40 -13.26 -3.25 -10.43
CA ALA A 40 -13.79 -2.69 -11.68
C ALA A 40 -14.15 -1.20 -11.54
N GLU A 41 -14.73 -0.81 -10.41
CA GLU A 41 -15.07 0.59 -10.10
C GLU A 41 -13.80 1.42 -9.88
N ALA A 42 -12.79 0.89 -9.18
CA ALA A 42 -11.50 1.55 -8.99
C ALA A 42 -10.76 1.78 -10.32
N GLU A 43 -10.72 0.76 -11.18
CA GLU A 43 -10.13 0.84 -12.51
C GLU A 43 -10.89 1.84 -13.40
N SER A 44 -12.23 1.85 -13.34
CA SER A 44 -13.05 2.82 -14.07
C SER A 44 -12.77 4.26 -13.62
N LEU A 45 -12.69 4.51 -12.32
CA LEU A 45 -12.33 5.82 -11.75
C LEU A 45 -10.98 6.30 -12.27
N LEU A 46 -9.95 5.44 -12.22
CA LEU A 46 -8.57 5.81 -12.59
C LEU A 46 -8.40 5.97 -14.11
N THR A 47 -9.07 5.14 -14.91
CA THR A 47 -9.06 5.27 -16.37
C THR A 47 -9.79 6.52 -16.85
N ALA A 48 -10.91 6.89 -16.20
CA ALA A 48 -11.60 8.14 -16.49
C ALA A 48 -10.72 9.37 -16.25
N ARG A 49 -9.94 9.39 -15.16
CA ARG A 49 -8.96 10.46 -14.89
C ARG A 49 -7.87 10.51 -15.95
N MET A 50 -7.34 9.35 -16.35
CA MET A 50 -6.34 9.28 -17.41
C MET A 50 -6.88 9.82 -18.74
N ALA A 51 -8.14 9.52 -19.07
CA ALA A 51 -8.82 10.02 -20.26
C ALA A 51 -9.05 11.55 -20.21
N GLN A 52 -9.17 12.13 -19.02
CA GLN A 52 -9.25 13.58 -18.79
C GLN A 52 -7.87 14.28 -18.84
N GLY A 53 -6.80 13.54 -19.13
CA GLY A 53 -5.44 14.08 -19.30
C GLY A 53 -4.56 14.04 -18.06
N ASP A 54 -5.05 13.47 -16.95
CA ASP A 54 -4.21 13.25 -15.77
C ASP A 54 -3.10 12.24 -16.12
N SER A 55 -1.85 12.67 -15.98
CA SER A 55 -0.67 11.86 -16.20
C SER A 55 0.34 12.00 -15.05
N SER A 56 -0.18 12.31 -13.86
CA SER A 56 0.58 12.46 -12.62
C SER A 56 1.28 11.15 -12.22
N VAL A 57 2.29 11.24 -11.35
CA VAL A 57 3.01 10.06 -10.83
C VAL A 57 2.06 9.24 -9.95
N GLU A 58 1.26 9.95 -9.17
CA GLU A 58 0.23 9.51 -8.25
C GLU A 58 -0.79 8.62 -8.95
N LEU A 59 -1.34 9.07 -10.09
CA LEU A 59 -2.32 8.30 -10.85
C LEU A 59 -1.78 6.93 -11.25
N TYR A 60 -0.57 6.89 -11.83
CA TYR A 60 0.05 5.63 -12.22
C TYR A 60 0.37 4.74 -11.02
N PHE A 61 0.82 5.33 -9.91
CA PHE A 61 1.15 4.60 -8.69
C PHE A 61 -0.08 3.96 -8.04
N TYR A 62 -1.16 4.72 -7.85
CA TYR A 62 -2.38 4.19 -7.25
C TYR A 62 -3.08 3.19 -8.17
N TYR A 63 -3.03 3.37 -9.49
CA TYR A 63 -3.50 2.35 -10.42
C TYR A 63 -2.68 1.06 -10.33
N ALA A 64 -1.35 1.14 -10.29
CA ALA A 64 -0.52 -0.05 -10.06
C ALA A 64 -0.87 -0.73 -8.72
N SER A 65 -1.16 0.04 -7.67
CA SER A 65 -1.55 -0.47 -6.35
C SER A 65 -2.90 -1.20 -6.36
N VAL A 66 -3.89 -0.68 -7.12
CA VAL A 66 -5.18 -1.35 -7.36
C VAL A 66 -4.97 -2.67 -8.08
N LEU A 67 -4.18 -2.70 -9.16
CA LEU A 67 -3.89 -3.93 -9.90
C LEU A 67 -3.14 -4.95 -9.06
N ASN A 68 -2.19 -4.53 -8.23
CA ASN A 68 -1.51 -5.42 -7.29
C ASN A 68 -2.49 -6.04 -6.29
N SER A 69 -3.43 -5.24 -5.77
CA SER A 69 -4.46 -5.71 -4.85
C SER A 69 -5.40 -6.72 -5.54
N LYS A 70 -5.83 -6.43 -6.76
CA LYS A 70 -6.67 -7.33 -7.59
C LYS A 70 -5.97 -8.66 -7.88
N MET A 71 -4.71 -8.63 -8.30
CA MET A 71 -3.90 -9.82 -8.56
C MET A 71 -3.69 -10.66 -7.29
N THR A 72 -3.45 -10.00 -6.15
CA THR A 72 -3.31 -10.67 -4.85
C THR A 72 -4.63 -11.31 -4.41
N HIS A 73 -5.75 -10.60 -4.57
CA HIS A 73 -7.09 -11.11 -4.21
C HIS A 73 -7.47 -12.34 -5.03
N ASN A 74 -7.23 -12.30 -6.34
CA ASN A 74 -7.61 -13.36 -7.26
C ASN A 74 -6.51 -14.42 -7.45
N GLU A 75 -5.41 -14.33 -6.69
CA GLU A 75 -4.25 -15.23 -6.74
C GLU A 75 -3.73 -15.51 -8.17
N ASN A 76 -3.66 -14.47 -9.01
CA ASN A 76 -3.21 -14.61 -10.40
C ASN A 76 -2.36 -13.41 -10.86
N PHE A 77 -1.86 -13.49 -12.09
CA PHE A 77 -1.01 -12.46 -12.71
C PHE A 77 -1.61 -11.87 -14.00
N ASN A 78 -2.93 -11.95 -14.17
CA ASN A 78 -3.59 -11.59 -15.43
C ASN A 78 -3.34 -10.12 -15.82
N ASP A 79 -3.31 -9.22 -14.83
CA ASP A 79 -3.05 -7.79 -15.02
C ASP A 79 -1.55 -7.43 -15.00
N GLY A 80 -0.65 -8.43 -14.95
CA GLY A 80 0.78 -8.25 -14.71
C GLY A 80 1.47 -7.35 -15.74
N ALA A 81 1.15 -7.48 -17.03
CA ALA A 81 1.73 -6.62 -18.06
C ALA A 81 1.36 -5.14 -17.87
N HIS A 82 0.08 -4.88 -17.56
CA HIS A 82 -0.41 -3.52 -17.33
C HIS A 82 0.22 -2.94 -16.06
N PHE A 83 0.20 -3.70 -14.98
CA PHE A 83 0.84 -3.37 -13.71
C PHE A 83 2.31 -2.96 -13.89
N LEU A 84 3.12 -3.80 -14.53
CA LEU A 84 4.53 -3.50 -14.79
C LEU A 84 4.72 -2.23 -15.64
N SER A 85 3.85 -2.00 -16.62
CA SER A 85 3.91 -0.79 -17.46
C SER A 85 3.65 0.50 -16.66
N LEU A 86 2.73 0.46 -15.69
CA LEU A 86 2.41 1.58 -14.82
C LEU A 86 3.59 1.89 -13.88
N LEU A 87 4.19 0.87 -13.27
CA LEU A 87 5.38 1.04 -12.42
C LEU A 87 6.55 1.68 -13.18
N GLN A 88 6.78 1.27 -14.43
CA GLN A 88 7.79 1.90 -15.25
C GLN A 88 7.48 3.38 -15.55
N ARG A 89 6.20 3.75 -15.70
CA ARG A 89 5.80 5.16 -15.86
C ARG A 89 6.05 5.96 -14.59
N VAL A 90 5.75 5.40 -13.41
CA VAL A 90 6.07 5.99 -12.11
C VAL A 90 7.56 6.30 -12.00
N ILE A 91 8.42 5.30 -12.27
CA ILE A 91 9.88 5.45 -12.20
C ILE A 91 10.36 6.53 -13.16
N ARG A 92 10.05 6.42 -14.46
CA ARG A 92 10.51 7.38 -15.48
C ARG A 92 10.06 8.81 -15.21
N LYS A 93 8.82 9.00 -14.76
CA LYS A 93 8.29 10.34 -14.46
C LYS A 93 8.91 10.93 -13.20
N SER A 94 9.15 10.10 -12.18
CA SER A 94 9.84 10.52 -10.96
C SER A 94 11.28 10.95 -11.26
N ASP A 95 12.02 10.15 -12.02
CA ASP A 95 13.38 10.46 -12.47
C ASP A 95 13.42 11.79 -13.24
N ARG A 96 12.54 11.96 -14.22
CA ARG A 96 12.47 13.19 -15.02
C ARG A 96 12.19 14.43 -14.16
N GLN A 97 11.28 14.33 -13.18
CA GLN A 97 10.97 15.47 -12.31
C GLN A 97 12.14 15.80 -11.37
N MET A 98 12.81 14.79 -10.81
CA MET A 98 13.96 15.00 -9.93
C MET A 98 15.20 15.52 -10.66
N GLN A 99 15.36 15.21 -11.95
CA GLN A 99 16.49 15.66 -12.77
C GLN A 99 16.25 16.99 -13.49
N ALA A 100 15.03 17.53 -13.48
CA ALA A 100 14.71 18.77 -14.15
C ALA A 100 15.43 19.94 -13.48
N THR A 101 16.32 20.61 -14.22
CA THR A 101 17.09 21.76 -13.73
C THR A 101 16.29 23.04 -13.68
N ASP A 102 15.21 23.12 -14.45
CA ASP A 102 14.44 24.35 -14.66
C ASP A 102 13.38 24.57 -13.56
N THR A 103 13.20 23.58 -12.67
CA THR A 103 12.21 23.60 -11.60
C THR A 103 12.87 23.21 -10.28
N VAL A 104 12.87 24.12 -9.30
CA VAL A 104 13.30 23.79 -7.93
C VAL A 104 12.16 23.06 -7.22
N LEU A 105 12.35 21.78 -6.92
CA LEU A 105 11.39 21.00 -6.14
C LEU A 105 11.38 21.44 -4.67
N SER A 106 10.20 21.49 -4.07
CA SER A 106 10.11 21.56 -2.61
C SER A 106 10.66 20.27 -1.99
N LYS A 107 11.19 20.34 -0.76
CA LYS A 107 11.63 19.15 -0.01
C LYS A 107 10.54 18.07 0.05
N ARG A 108 9.30 18.50 0.31
CA ARG A 108 8.14 17.61 0.33
C ARG A 108 7.96 16.88 -1.00
N ARG A 109 8.00 17.62 -2.11
CA ARG A 109 7.82 17.02 -3.44
C ARG A 109 8.95 16.05 -3.79
N GLN A 110 10.19 16.41 -3.45
CA GLN A 110 11.34 15.54 -3.64
C GLN A 110 11.17 14.23 -2.85
N ALA A 111 10.75 14.31 -1.58
CA ALA A 111 10.46 13.13 -0.77
C ALA A 111 9.33 12.29 -1.37
N GLU A 112 8.23 12.88 -1.83
CA GLU A 112 7.14 12.16 -2.49
C GLU A 112 7.59 11.40 -3.74
N LEU A 113 8.42 12.01 -4.59
CA LEU A 113 8.94 11.35 -5.78
C LEU A 113 9.86 10.17 -5.45
N LEU A 114 10.70 10.33 -4.42
CA LEU A 114 11.51 9.24 -3.86
C LEU A 114 10.62 8.12 -3.32
N PHE A 115 9.57 8.45 -2.57
CA PHE A 115 8.60 7.47 -2.09
C PHE A 115 7.90 6.71 -3.21
N TYR A 116 7.39 7.39 -4.23
CA TYR A 116 6.71 6.74 -5.35
C TYR A 116 7.66 5.86 -6.16
N ARG A 117 8.89 6.34 -6.45
CA ARG A 117 9.90 5.55 -7.16
C ARG A 117 10.35 4.34 -6.34
N GLY A 118 10.63 4.53 -5.05
CA GLY A 118 11.02 3.47 -4.14
C GLY A 118 9.93 2.41 -3.97
N SER A 119 8.68 2.84 -3.82
CA SER A 119 7.53 1.93 -3.75
C SER A 119 7.31 1.17 -5.07
N ALA A 120 7.53 1.82 -6.22
CA ALA A 120 7.47 1.14 -7.52
C ALA A 120 8.55 0.07 -7.68
N TYR A 121 9.78 0.34 -7.22
CA TYR A 121 10.82 -0.68 -7.16
C TYR A 121 10.47 -1.81 -6.17
N GLY A 122 9.82 -1.50 -5.05
CA GLY A 122 9.32 -2.50 -4.10
C GLY A 122 8.28 -3.43 -4.74
N TYR A 123 7.35 -2.87 -5.52
CA TYR A 123 6.38 -3.64 -6.27
C TYR A 123 7.02 -4.52 -7.36
N LEU A 124 8.02 -4.00 -8.09
CA LEU A 124 8.80 -4.80 -9.05
C LEU A 124 9.52 -5.96 -8.35
N ALA A 125 10.12 -5.69 -7.19
CA ALA A 125 10.82 -6.70 -6.42
C ALA A 125 9.89 -7.82 -5.94
N TYR A 126 8.71 -7.45 -5.44
CA TYR A 126 7.68 -8.38 -5.03
C TYR A 126 7.22 -9.27 -6.20
N TYR A 127 6.86 -8.65 -7.33
CA TYR A 127 6.42 -9.37 -8.53
C TYR A 127 7.50 -10.31 -9.09
N ALA A 128 8.76 -9.86 -9.13
CA ALA A 128 9.88 -10.67 -9.56
C ALA A 128 10.11 -11.87 -8.63
N GLY A 129 10.00 -11.68 -7.32
CA GLY A 129 10.11 -12.76 -6.33
C GLY A 129 9.03 -13.83 -6.52
N GLN A 130 7.78 -13.42 -6.75
CA GLN A 130 6.66 -14.33 -6.99
C GLN A 130 6.79 -15.12 -8.30
N THR A 131 7.58 -14.61 -9.25
CA THR A 131 7.83 -15.24 -10.56
C THR A 131 9.20 -15.94 -10.66
N GLY A 132 9.89 -16.13 -9.52
CA GLY A 132 11.18 -16.83 -9.44
C GLY A 132 12.39 -16.05 -9.96
N LYS A 133 12.22 -14.76 -10.26
CA LYS A 133 13.26 -13.85 -10.76
C LYS A 133 14.02 -13.20 -9.61
N TRP A 134 14.76 -14.02 -8.87
CA TRP A 134 15.36 -13.64 -7.59
C TRP A 134 16.44 -12.54 -7.70
N TYR A 135 17.21 -12.51 -8.78
CA TYR A 135 18.23 -11.49 -8.99
C TYR A 135 17.59 -10.11 -9.21
N GLU A 136 16.58 -10.03 -10.08
CA GLU A 136 15.80 -8.81 -10.29
C GLU A 136 15.10 -8.38 -9.01
N ALA A 137 14.51 -9.33 -8.27
CA ALA A 137 13.88 -9.07 -6.99
C ALA A 137 14.84 -8.42 -5.99
N MET A 138 16.06 -8.95 -5.88
CA MET A 138 17.09 -8.41 -4.98
C MET A 138 17.57 -7.02 -5.44
N ARG A 139 17.88 -6.87 -6.74
CA ARG A 139 18.33 -5.59 -7.31
C ARG A 139 17.30 -4.49 -7.08
N ASP A 140 16.03 -4.74 -7.41
CA ASP A 140 14.98 -3.73 -7.29
C ASP A 140 14.61 -3.52 -5.82
N GLY A 141 14.69 -4.55 -4.97
CA GLY A 141 14.55 -4.40 -3.52
C GLY A 141 15.60 -3.48 -2.89
N PHE A 142 16.84 -3.48 -3.38
CA PHE A 142 17.88 -2.54 -2.92
C PHE A 142 17.60 -1.10 -3.36
N LYS A 143 17.13 -0.90 -4.59
CA LYS A 143 16.72 0.44 -5.06
C LYS A 143 15.54 0.97 -4.26
N ALA A 144 14.58 0.09 -3.96
CA ALA A 144 13.41 0.44 -3.16
C ALA A 144 13.81 0.97 -1.78
N ILE A 145 14.65 0.25 -1.04
CA ILE A 145 15.04 0.66 0.31
C ILE A 145 15.90 1.93 0.32
N ASP A 146 16.74 2.14 -0.70
CA ASP A 146 17.54 3.34 -0.84
C ASP A 146 16.65 4.59 -1.00
N ASP A 147 15.73 4.54 -1.96
CA ASP A 147 14.77 5.61 -2.23
C ASP A 147 13.86 5.90 -1.02
N LEU A 148 13.31 4.87 -0.40
CA LEU A 148 12.40 5.04 0.73
C LEU A 148 13.11 5.65 1.95
N ARG A 149 14.36 5.28 2.20
CA ARG A 149 15.17 5.91 3.25
C ARG A 149 15.47 7.35 2.93
N GLN A 150 15.92 7.64 1.71
CA GLN A 150 16.19 9.00 1.27
C GLN A 150 14.93 9.87 1.33
N SER A 151 13.76 9.30 1.03
CA SER A 151 12.47 9.96 1.19
C SER A 151 12.22 10.42 2.63
N VAL A 152 12.41 9.54 3.62
CA VAL A 152 12.24 9.86 5.05
C VAL A 152 13.31 10.84 5.54
N GLU A 153 14.55 10.72 5.05
CA GLU A 153 15.64 11.65 5.36
C GLU A 153 15.37 13.06 4.80
N THR A 154 14.69 13.14 3.64
CA THR A 154 14.32 14.41 2.98
C THR A 154 13.11 15.06 3.66
N ASP A 155 12.08 14.27 3.98
CA ASP A 155 10.92 14.68 4.74
C ASP A 155 10.43 13.56 5.66
N SER A 156 10.73 13.72 6.95
CA SER A 156 10.40 12.73 7.97
C SER A 156 8.91 12.55 8.25
N THR A 157 8.05 13.46 7.76
CA THR A 157 6.59 13.39 7.92
C THR A 157 5.90 12.62 6.80
N LEU A 158 6.64 12.05 5.84
CA LEU A 158 6.08 11.14 4.85
C LEU A 158 5.94 9.72 5.42
N TYR A 159 4.98 9.56 6.32
CA TYR A 159 4.79 8.34 7.12
C TYR A 159 4.46 7.09 6.29
N ASP A 160 3.96 7.22 5.05
CA ASP A 160 3.76 6.09 4.14
C ASP A 160 5.08 5.40 3.75
N ALA A 161 6.20 6.13 3.69
CA ALA A 161 7.50 5.54 3.36
C ALA A 161 8.01 4.57 4.44
N TYR A 162 7.59 4.76 5.70
CA TYR A 162 7.98 3.90 6.81
C TYR A 162 7.40 2.49 6.67
N LEU A 163 6.23 2.32 6.05
CA LEU A 163 5.66 1.02 5.75
C LEU A 163 6.62 0.20 4.87
N GLY A 164 7.06 0.77 3.74
CA GLY A 164 7.95 0.08 2.82
C GLY A 164 9.31 -0.27 3.44
N ILE A 165 9.86 0.64 4.25
CA ILE A 165 11.10 0.40 5.02
C ILE A 165 10.90 -0.77 5.99
N GLY A 166 9.81 -0.75 6.76
CA GLY A 166 9.56 -1.74 7.79
C GLY A 166 9.31 -3.14 7.21
N VAL A 167 8.54 -3.23 6.12
CA VAL A 167 8.33 -4.47 5.36
C VAL A 167 9.65 -5.03 4.86
N TYR A 168 10.54 -4.18 4.31
CA TYR A 168 11.85 -4.61 3.85
C TYR A 168 12.72 -5.14 5.01
N TYR A 169 12.82 -4.41 6.13
CA TYR A 169 13.62 -4.84 7.28
C TYR A 169 13.15 -6.17 7.88
N TYR A 170 11.84 -6.34 8.00
CA TYR A 170 11.26 -7.59 8.49
C TYR A 170 11.58 -8.76 7.57
N TRP A 171 11.18 -8.69 6.30
CA TRP A 171 11.31 -9.83 5.39
C TRP A 171 12.75 -10.13 5.00
N LYS A 172 13.61 -9.11 4.87
CA LYS A 172 15.06 -9.33 4.68
C LYS A 172 15.61 -10.17 5.83
N SER A 173 15.29 -9.80 7.06
CA SER A 173 15.77 -10.50 8.25
C SER A 173 15.22 -11.92 8.33
N THR A 174 13.94 -12.12 8.04
CA THR A 174 13.29 -13.45 8.08
C THR A 174 13.80 -14.38 6.98
N LYS A 175 13.87 -13.90 5.73
CA LYS A 175 14.20 -14.74 4.56
C LYS A 175 15.69 -14.98 4.40
N LEU A 176 16.53 -14.02 4.80
CA LEU A 176 18.00 -14.14 4.73
C LEU A 176 18.61 -14.58 6.07
N LYS A 177 17.88 -15.37 6.86
CA LYS A 177 18.36 -15.86 8.16
C LYS A 177 19.67 -16.64 8.10
N PHE A 178 19.93 -17.30 6.96
CA PHE A 178 21.13 -18.11 6.73
C PHE A 178 22.43 -17.29 6.58
N ILE A 179 22.36 -15.96 6.37
CA ILE A 179 23.52 -15.07 6.31
C ILE A 179 23.68 -14.16 7.54
N ARG A 180 22.88 -14.37 8.59
CA ARG A 180 22.94 -13.58 9.84
C ARG A 180 24.26 -13.73 10.62
N TRP A 181 25.07 -14.75 10.30
CA TRP A 181 26.40 -14.91 10.90
C TRP A 181 27.38 -13.80 10.48
N LEU A 182 27.07 -13.05 9.43
CA LEU A 182 27.86 -11.90 8.99
C LEU A 182 27.60 -10.68 9.89
N PRO A 183 28.63 -9.99 10.40
CA PRO A 183 28.48 -8.87 11.35
C PRO A 183 27.71 -7.66 10.80
N PHE A 184 27.51 -7.59 9.47
CA PHE A 184 26.79 -6.51 8.80
C PHE A 184 25.32 -6.86 8.45
N PHE A 185 24.81 -7.99 8.93
CA PHE A 185 23.43 -8.45 8.71
C PHE A 185 22.68 -8.65 10.05
N PRO A 186 22.39 -7.56 10.79
CA PRO A 186 21.63 -7.67 12.03
C PRO A 186 20.19 -8.14 11.77
N ASP A 187 19.59 -8.79 12.77
CA ASP A 187 18.16 -9.07 12.78
C ASP A 187 17.40 -7.76 13.05
N ARG A 188 16.62 -7.30 12.07
CA ARG A 188 15.88 -6.03 12.13
C ARG A 188 14.36 -6.23 12.11
N ARG A 189 13.88 -7.40 12.55
CA ARG A 189 12.44 -7.71 12.56
C ARG A 189 11.65 -6.75 13.46
N GLU A 190 12.11 -6.52 14.67
CA GLU A 190 11.45 -5.63 15.64
C GLU A 190 11.47 -4.17 15.16
N GLU A 191 12.60 -3.72 14.61
CA GLU A 191 12.68 -2.41 13.97
C GLU A 191 11.69 -2.31 12.80
N GLY A 192 11.61 -3.35 11.96
CA GLY A 192 10.65 -3.41 10.87
C GLY A 192 9.20 -3.25 11.34
N ILE A 193 8.82 -3.95 12.42
CA ILE A 193 7.51 -3.82 13.07
C ILE A 193 7.28 -2.38 13.55
N ALA A 194 8.23 -1.80 14.28
CA ALA A 194 8.10 -0.44 14.81
C ALA A 194 7.95 0.63 13.71
N PHE A 195 8.63 0.46 12.56
CA PHE A 195 8.46 1.34 11.40
C PHE A 195 7.04 1.26 10.82
N ILE A 196 6.46 0.06 10.75
CA ILE A 196 5.10 -0.12 10.26
C ILE A 196 4.09 0.47 11.25
N GLU A 197 4.27 0.27 12.55
CA GLU A 197 3.42 0.87 13.59
C GLU A 197 3.45 2.40 13.53
N LYS A 198 4.63 2.99 13.34
CA LYS A 198 4.78 4.44 13.14
C LYS A 198 4.00 4.96 11.93
N SER A 199 3.95 4.18 10.85
CA SER A 199 3.14 4.51 9.67
C SER A 199 1.64 4.51 10.00
N ILE A 200 1.18 3.51 10.76
CA ILE A 200 -0.23 3.35 11.16
C ILE A 200 -0.70 4.46 12.12
N GLU A 201 0.15 4.93 13.02
CA GLU A 201 -0.20 5.94 14.03
C GLU A 201 -0.46 7.33 13.45
N ASN A 202 0.10 7.66 12.28
CA ASN A 202 0.07 9.00 11.70
C ASN A 202 -0.96 9.19 10.57
N ASP A 203 -2.01 8.35 10.57
CA ASP A 203 -3.21 8.46 9.72
C ASP A 203 -2.96 8.72 8.23
N THR A 204 -2.11 7.91 7.62
CA THR A 204 -1.78 8.04 6.20
C THR A 204 -2.83 7.42 5.28
N PHE A 205 -2.76 7.72 3.97
CA PHE A 205 -3.60 7.09 2.94
C PHE A 205 -3.54 5.55 3.01
N GLY A 206 -2.36 5.01 3.29
CA GLY A 206 -2.11 3.57 3.36
C GLY A 206 -2.41 2.92 4.70
N LYS A 207 -2.88 3.63 5.73
CA LYS A 207 -2.97 3.14 7.13
C LYS A 207 -3.60 1.76 7.27
N TYR A 208 -4.75 1.52 6.65
CA TYR A 208 -5.46 0.24 6.78
C TYR A 208 -4.75 -0.89 6.04
N MET A 209 -4.12 -0.59 4.91
CA MET A 209 -3.26 -1.55 4.21
C MET A 209 -1.96 -1.82 4.97
N ALA A 210 -1.36 -0.81 5.60
CA ALA A 210 -0.22 -0.97 6.50
C ALA A 210 -0.57 -1.88 7.68
N MET A 211 -1.74 -1.66 8.30
CA MET A 211 -2.26 -2.49 9.38
C MET A 211 -2.56 -3.92 8.92
N HIS A 212 -3.15 -4.11 7.74
CA HIS A 212 -3.34 -5.42 7.14
C HIS A 212 -2.00 -6.14 6.98
N GLN A 213 -0.98 -5.43 6.49
CA GLN A 213 0.34 -6.01 6.29
C GLN A 213 1.07 -6.33 7.60
N LEU A 214 0.86 -5.50 8.62
CA LEU A 214 1.35 -5.76 9.97
C LEU A 214 0.73 -7.03 10.57
N VAL A 215 -0.56 -7.32 10.33
CA VAL A 215 -1.19 -8.57 10.81
C VAL A 215 -0.39 -9.79 10.35
N TYR A 216 -0.11 -9.94 9.05
CA TYR A 216 0.65 -11.11 8.56
C TYR A 216 2.08 -11.14 9.06
N ILE A 217 2.72 -9.98 9.22
CA ILE A 217 4.06 -9.88 9.81
C ILE A 217 4.04 -10.37 11.26
N LEU A 218 3.05 -9.99 12.06
CA LEU A 218 2.91 -10.43 13.45
C LEU A 218 2.57 -11.93 13.54
N LEU A 219 1.76 -12.45 12.62
CA LEU A 219 1.48 -13.89 12.52
C LEU A 219 2.74 -14.71 12.17
N ASP A 220 3.61 -14.18 11.30
CA ASP A 220 4.92 -14.78 10.97
C ASP A 220 5.91 -14.66 12.13
N TYR A 221 5.88 -13.52 12.84
CA TYR A 221 6.73 -13.25 14.00
C TYR A 221 6.36 -14.12 15.22
N GLY A 222 5.09 -14.52 15.30
CA GLY A 222 4.54 -15.35 16.40
C GLY A 222 3.80 -14.55 17.47
N ASP A 223 3.61 -13.24 17.27
CA ASP A 223 2.80 -12.40 18.18
C ASP A 223 1.33 -12.40 17.74
N PHE A 224 0.64 -13.50 18.07
CA PHE A 224 -0.74 -13.71 17.66
C PHE A 224 -1.75 -12.81 18.39
N ASP A 225 -1.40 -12.28 19.56
CA ASP A 225 -2.26 -11.36 20.31
C ASP A 225 -2.25 -9.98 19.68
N ALA A 226 -1.06 -9.45 19.34
CA ALA A 226 -0.95 -8.21 18.58
C ALA A 226 -1.61 -8.34 17.19
N ALA A 227 -1.39 -9.47 16.50
CA ALA A 227 -2.04 -9.74 15.22
C ALA A 227 -3.57 -9.67 15.33
N LEU A 228 -4.16 -10.30 16.34
CA LEU A 228 -5.62 -10.31 16.53
C LEU A 228 -6.15 -8.91 16.86
N LYS A 229 -5.41 -8.12 17.65
CA LYS A 229 -5.76 -6.72 17.96
C LYS A 229 -5.90 -5.89 16.68
N TYR A 230 -4.91 -5.96 15.78
CA TYR A 230 -4.95 -5.23 14.51
C TYR A 230 -6.01 -5.79 13.56
N ALA A 231 -6.11 -7.12 13.43
CA ALA A 231 -7.10 -7.75 12.55
C ALA A 231 -8.55 -7.41 12.95
N ARG A 232 -8.84 -7.32 14.25
CA ARG A 232 -10.16 -6.88 14.74
C ARG A 232 -10.46 -5.44 14.36
N ARG A 233 -9.48 -4.53 14.47
CA ARG A 233 -9.64 -3.12 14.07
C ARG A 233 -9.97 -3.01 12.58
N LEU A 234 -9.31 -3.82 11.75
CA LEU A 234 -9.57 -3.88 10.31
C LEU A 234 -10.98 -4.36 9.99
N ALA A 235 -11.42 -5.47 10.60
CA ALA A 235 -12.77 -6.01 10.38
C ALA A 235 -13.88 -5.05 10.84
N VAL A 236 -13.63 -4.24 11.88
CA VAL A 236 -14.56 -3.19 12.32
C VAL A 236 -14.56 -2.00 11.36
N ALA A 237 -13.40 -1.57 10.88
CA ALA A 237 -13.28 -0.44 9.98
C ALA A 237 -13.85 -0.73 8.58
N TYR A 238 -13.67 -1.95 8.08
CA TYR A 238 -14.16 -2.39 6.77
C TYR A 238 -14.95 -3.71 6.89
N PRO A 239 -16.19 -3.66 7.42
CA PRO A 239 -16.98 -4.85 7.69
C PRO A 239 -17.44 -5.61 6.44
N GLN A 240 -17.28 -5.01 5.25
CA GLN A 240 -17.62 -5.61 3.94
C GLN A 240 -16.39 -5.92 3.08
N SER A 241 -15.18 -5.77 3.63
CA SER A 241 -13.94 -6.08 2.91
C SER A 241 -13.56 -7.56 3.05
N PRO A 242 -13.46 -8.31 1.93
CA PRO A 242 -12.95 -9.67 1.97
C PRO A 242 -11.52 -9.75 2.53
N PHE A 243 -10.66 -8.77 2.22
CA PHE A 243 -9.27 -8.74 2.70
C PHE A 243 -9.19 -8.69 4.23
N MET A 244 -9.96 -7.81 4.85
CA MET A 244 -9.93 -7.63 6.30
C MET A 244 -10.49 -8.85 7.03
N TRP A 245 -11.55 -9.46 6.48
CA TRP A 245 -12.11 -10.69 7.02
C TRP A 245 -11.19 -11.91 6.83
N TRP A 246 -10.46 -11.99 5.72
CA TRP A 246 -9.44 -13.03 5.52
C TRP A 246 -8.35 -12.95 6.58
N ALA A 247 -7.78 -11.76 6.79
CA ALA A 247 -6.77 -11.54 7.84
C ALA A 247 -7.30 -11.88 9.24
N TYR A 248 -8.54 -11.51 9.54
CA TYR A 248 -9.19 -11.79 10.82
C TYR A 248 -9.43 -13.28 11.06
N ALA A 249 -10.02 -13.98 10.08
CA ALA A 249 -10.26 -15.42 10.15
C ALA A 249 -8.94 -16.21 10.22
N HIS A 250 -7.96 -15.83 9.40
CA HIS A 250 -6.65 -16.48 9.39
C HIS A 250 -5.90 -16.30 10.71
N THR A 251 -6.07 -15.16 11.39
CA THR A 251 -5.48 -14.94 12.71
C THR A 251 -6.01 -15.93 13.75
N PHE A 252 -7.32 -16.17 13.80
CA PHE A 252 -7.88 -17.20 14.69
C PHE A 252 -7.40 -18.60 14.32
N TYR A 253 -7.31 -18.90 13.02
CA TYR A 253 -6.79 -20.19 12.57
C TYR A 253 -5.35 -20.42 13.05
N LYS A 254 -4.47 -19.43 12.91
CA LYS A 254 -3.07 -19.48 13.35
C LYS A 254 -2.92 -19.57 14.88
N ARG A 255 -3.92 -19.10 15.63
CA ARG A 255 -4.05 -19.26 17.10
C ARG A 255 -4.62 -20.61 17.53
N HIS A 256 -5.00 -21.47 16.59
CA HIS A 256 -5.73 -22.72 16.86
C HIS A 256 -7.12 -22.50 17.51
N GLU A 257 -7.69 -21.32 17.37
CA GLU A 257 -9.03 -20.95 17.84
C GLU A 257 -10.08 -21.30 16.76
N TYR A 258 -10.21 -22.59 16.47
CA TYR A 258 -10.93 -23.05 15.28
C TYR A 258 -12.42 -22.68 15.25
N LYS A 259 -13.09 -22.59 16.41
CA LYS A 259 -14.51 -22.18 16.44
C LYS A 259 -14.68 -20.74 15.95
N GLN A 260 -13.84 -19.84 16.42
CA GLN A 260 -13.82 -18.44 16.00
C GLN A 260 -13.38 -18.31 14.53
N ALA A 261 -12.40 -19.11 14.11
CA ALA A 261 -11.96 -19.15 12.73
C ALA A 261 -13.11 -19.55 11.78
N ILE A 262 -13.82 -20.64 12.08
CA ILE A 262 -14.98 -21.10 11.29
C ILE A 262 -16.05 -20.00 11.21
N HIS A 263 -16.37 -19.35 12.33
CA HIS A 263 -17.34 -18.26 12.34
C HIS A 263 -16.93 -17.10 11.43
N ALA A 264 -15.66 -16.67 11.52
CA ALA A 264 -15.13 -15.59 10.69
C ALA A 264 -15.04 -15.98 9.20
N TYR A 265 -14.65 -17.22 8.89
CA TYR A 265 -14.64 -17.73 7.52
C TYR A 265 -16.04 -17.82 6.92
N ASN A 266 -17.07 -18.20 7.69
CA ASN A 266 -18.46 -18.18 7.19
C ASN A 266 -18.93 -16.75 6.88
N LYS A 267 -18.53 -15.76 7.69
CA LYS A 267 -18.82 -14.35 7.39
C LYS A 267 -18.14 -13.89 6.11
N LEU A 268 -16.86 -14.25 5.93
CA LEU A 268 -16.10 -13.97 4.71
C LEU A 268 -16.73 -14.62 3.47
N LEU A 269 -17.14 -15.89 3.57
CA LEU A 269 -17.80 -16.60 2.49
C LEU A 269 -19.07 -15.86 2.04
N GLY A 270 -19.92 -15.45 2.99
CA GLY A 270 -21.13 -14.69 2.66
C GLY A 270 -20.84 -13.37 1.93
N ILE A 271 -19.77 -12.65 2.30
CA ILE A 271 -19.35 -11.42 1.61
C ILE A 271 -18.90 -11.73 0.16
N ILE A 272 -18.15 -12.81 -0.03
CA ILE A 272 -17.67 -13.21 -1.36
C ILE A 272 -18.84 -13.65 -2.25
N GLU A 273 -19.77 -14.45 -1.72
CA GLU A 273 -20.96 -14.93 -2.45
C GLU A 273 -21.87 -13.77 -2.88
N GLU A 274 -22.05 -12.75 -2.02
CA GLU A 274 -22.80 -11.55 -2.34
C GLU A 274 -22.15 -10.74 -3.49
N LYS A 275 -20.82 -10.65 -3.49
CA LYS A 275 -20.04 -9.90 -4.49
C LYS A 275 -19.84 -10.65 -5.81
N ASN A 276 -19.77 -11.99 -5.76
CA ASN A 276 -19.48 -12.87 -6.90
C ASN A 276 -20.40 -14.09 -6.91
N PRO A 277 -21.70 -13.94 -7.24
CA PRO A 277 -22.65 -15.06 -7.25
C PRO A 277 -22.33 -16.18 -8.27
N VAL A 278 -21.34 -15.97 -9.15
CA VAL A 278 -21.00 -16.87 -10.28
C VAL A 278 -19.72 -17.72 -10.04
N SER A 279 -18.96 -17.47 -8.97
CA SER A 279 -17.60 -18.06 -8.78
C SER A 279 -17.54 -19.37 -7.96
N LEU A 280 -18.67 -20.03 -7.66
CA LEU A 280 -18.69 -21.21 -6.79
C LEU A 280 -18.10 -22.50 -7.40
N MET A 281 -17.77 -22.54 -8.70
CA MET A 281 -17.31 -23.79 -9.35
C MET A 281 -15.80 -23.99 -9.46
N HIS A 282 -14.93 -23.00 -9.18
CA HIS A 282 -13.48 -23.14 -9.45
C HIS A 282 -12.61 -23.48 -8.24
N TRP A 283 -13.13 -23.46 -7.01
CA TRP A 283 -12.31 -23.65 -5.79
C TRP A 283 -12.30 -25.09 -5.24
N LEU A 284 -12.69 -26.10 -6.05
CA LEU A 284 -12.70 -27.53 -5.66
C LEU A 284 -11.88 -28.43 -6.60
N HIS A 285 -10.78 -27.94 -7.18
CA HIS A 285 -9.82 -28.76 -7.92
C HIS A 285 -8.42 -28.68 -7.34
#